data_AF-A0A6L4ALG5-F1
#
_entry.id   AF-A0A6L4ALG5-F1
#
_cell.length_a   1.000
_cell.length_b   1.000
_cell.length_c   1.000
_cell.angle_alpha   90.00
_cell.angle_beta   90.00
_cell.angle_gamma   90.00
#
_symmetry.space_group_name_H-M   'P 1'
#
loop_
_entity.id
_entity.type
_entity.pdbx_description
1 polymer ?
#
loop_
_entity_poly.entity_id
_entity_poly.type
_entity_poly.pdbx_seq_one_letter_code
_entity_poly.pdbx_strand_id
1 'polypeptide(L)'
;MLVKKWSESEDYTHAFFTVPIILYIGWSRRQSFIDGRGWPITGLIVLTLATVFYILSLQLQIPSFIALSMGLTVFGAILYMSGASVVIEMVIPLLLLLFVIALVVVFALQRVLEHWETPKVVLNNL
;
A
#
# COMPACT_ATOMS: atom_id res chain seq x y z
N MET A 1 1.09 -7.44 -21.29
CA MET A 1 0.01 -8.25 -20.68
C MET A 1 -0.47 -7.76 -19.31
N LEU A 2 0.24 -6.88 -18.59
CA LEU A 2 -0.30 -6.22 -17.38
C LEU A 2 -1.26 -5.06 -17.69
N VAL A 3 -0.91 -4.22 -18.67
CA VAL A 3 -1.69 -3.02 -19.05
C VAL A 3 -3.13 -3.38 -19.43
N LYS A 4 -3.32 -4.49 -20.15
CA LYS A 4 -4.65 -4.96 -20.56
C LYS A 4 -5.52 -5.40 -19.37
N LYS A 5 -4.92 -6.11 -18.39
CA LYS A 5 -5.62 -6.49 -17.14
C LYS A 5 -5.99 -5.27 -16.28
N TRP A 6 -5.18 -4.23 -16.32
CA TRP A 6 -5.45 -2.99 -15.59
C TRP A 6 -6.48 -2.11 -16.29
N SER A 7 -6.51 -2.12 -17.63
CA SER A 7 -7.51 -1.37 -18.40
C SER A 7 -8.89 -2.02 -18.40
N GLU A 8 -8.98 -3.34 -18.18
CA GLU A 8 -10.24 -4.08 -18.17
C GLU A 8 -10.93 -4.09 -16.79
N SER A 9 -10.24 -3.66 -15.72
CA SER A 9 -10.77 -3.70 -14.36
C SER A 9 -11.03 -2.28 -13.86
N GLU A 10 -12.29 -1.86 -13.88
CA GLU A 10 -12.72 -0.51 -13.47
C GLU A 10 -12.18 -0.12 -12.08
N ASP A 11 -12.13 -1.09 -11.16
CA ASP A 11 -11.63 -0.96 -9.79
C ASP A 11 -10.18 -0.46 -9.66
N TYR A 12 -9.34 -0.63 -10.70
CA TYR A 12 -7.91 -0.29 -10.65
C TYR A 12 -7.57 1.01 -11.38
N THR A 13 -8.54 1.65 -12.02
CA THR A 13 -8.34 2.91 -12.77
C THR A 13 -7.77 4.02 -11.88
N HIS A 14 -8.22 4.09 -10.61
CA HIS A 14 -7.76 5.10 -9.66
C HIS A 14 -6.31 4.89 -9.21
N ALA A 15 -5.87 3.64 -9.04
CA ALA A 15 -4.48 3.32 -8.72
C ALA A 15 -3.55 3.68 -9.88
N PHE A 16 -4.01 3.52 -11.12
CA PHE A 16 -3.24 3.83 -12.33
C PHE A 16 -2.82 5.30 -12.41
N PHE A 17 -3.68 6.25 -12.02
CA PHE A 17 -3.33 7.68 -11.96
C PHE A 17 -2.56 8.05 -10.70
N THR A 18 -2.81 7.36 -9.59
CA THR A 18 -2.16 7.67 -8.31
C THR A 18 -0.67 7.35 -8.33
N VAL A 19 -0.27 6.24 -8.97
CA VAL A 19 1.15 5.82 -9.03
C VAL A 19 2.04 6.87 -9.72
N PRO A 20 1.73 7.36 -10.94
CA PRO A 20 2.50 8.43 -11.60
C PRO A 20 2.57 9.72 -10.78
N ILE A 21 1.48 10.08 -10.09
CA ILE A 21 1.44 11.28 -9.24
C ILE A 21 2.40 11.14 -8.06
N ILE A 22 2.36 10.01 -7.35
CA ILE A 22 3.29 9.72 -6.25
C ILE A 22 4.73 9.74 -6.76
N LEU A 23 5.00 9.13 -7.91
CA LEU A 23 6.33 9.06 -8.51
C LEU A 23 6.85 10.45 -8.92
N TYR A 24 5.98 11.28 -9.51
CA TYR A 24 6.30 12.66 -9.88
C TYR A 24 6.61 13.52 -8.65
N ILE A 25 5.77 13.45 -7.61
CA ILE A 25 6.02 14.18 -6.37
C ILE A 25 7.34 13.72 -5.74
N GLY A 26 7.60 12.42 -5.70
CA GLY A 26 8.88 11.88 -5.22
C GLY A 26 10.07 12.38 -6.01
N TRP A 27 9.98 12.39 -7.34
CA TRP A 27 11.03 12.91 -8.22
C TRP A 27 11.28 14.40 -8.02
N SER A 28 10.23 15.20 -7.85
CA SER A 28 10.34 16.64 -7.59
C SER A 28 11.08 16.97 -6.30
N ARG A 29 11.07 16.05 -5.32
CA ARG A 29 11.70 16.20 -4.00
C ARG A 29 13.09 15.55 -3.92
N ARG A 30 13.68 15.10 -5.03
CA ARG A 30 14.97 14.38 -5.05
C ARG A 30 16.11 15.10 -4.32
N GLN A 31 16.07 16.43 -4.25
CA GLN A 31 17.11 17.20 -3.58
C GLN A 31 17.07 16.99 -2.06
N SER A 32 15.88 16.91 -1.46
CA SER A 32 15.69 16.59 -0.05
C SER A 32 16.22 15.20 0.31
N PHE A 33 16.19 14.24 -0.63
CA PHE A 33 16.78 12.91 -0.45
C PHE A 33 18.31 12.92 -0.42
N ILE A 34 18.94 13.82 -1.16
CA ILE A 34 20.40 13.95 -1.22
C ILE A 34 20.93 14.65 0.04
N ASP A 35 20.19 15.67 0.52
CA ASP A 35 20.60 16.49 1.65
C ASP A 35 20.21 15.88 3.01
N GLY A 36 19.28 14.91 3.01
CA GLY A 36 18.80 14.24 4.21
C GLY A 36 19.86 13.36 4.88
N ARG A 37 20.17 13.62 6.16
CA ARG A 37 20.88 12.63 6.99
C ARG A 37 19.89 11.54 7.38
N GLY A 38 20.02 10.38 6.72
CA GLY A 38 19.25 9.18 7.03
C GLY A 38 19.28 8.80 8.51
N TRP A 39 18.21 8.14 8.99
CA TRP A 39 18.16 7.51 10.31
C TRP A 39 18.27 5.99 10.11
N PRO A 40 19.50 5.47 9.91
CA PRO A 40 19.71 4.12 9.38
C PRO A 40 19.15 3.04 10.32
N ILE A 41 19.26 3.23 11.64
CA ILE A 41 18.81 2.21 12.61
C ILE A 41 17.27 2.14 12.65
N THR A 42 16.59 3.27 12.76
CA THR A 42 15.12 3.32 12.86
C THR A 42 14.47 2.82 11.57
N GLY A 43 14.99 3.26 10.41
CA GLY A 43 14.53 2.77 9.12
C GLY A 43 14.75 1.27 8.94
N LEU A 44 15.90 0.74 9.38
CA LEU A 44 16.19 -0.69 9.30
C LEU A 44 15.26 -1.54 10.17
N ILE A 45 14.92 -1.08 11.38
CA ILE A 45 13.96 -1.76 12.26
C ILE A 45 12.59 -1.81 11.59
N VAL A 46 12.11 -0.68 11.06
CA VAL A 46 10.80 -0.62 10.37
C VAL A 46 10.80 -1.50 9.12
N LEU A 47 11.87 -1.48 8.31
CA LEU A 47 11.99 -2.30 7.11
C LEU A 47 12.02 -3.79 7.44
N THR A 48 12.75 -4.18 8.49
CA THR A 48 12.83 -5.56 8.95
C THR A 48 11.47 -6.05 9.43
N LEU A 49 10.78 -5.24 10.25
CA LEU A 49 9.45 -5.55 10.74
C LEU A 49 8.44 -5.66 9.59
N ALA A 50 8.49 -4.74 8.62
CA ALA A 50 7.66 -4.77 7.43
C ALA A 50 7.89 -6.04 6.59
N THR A 51 9.14 -6.48 6.47
CA THR A 51 9.50 -7.71 5.75
C THR A 51 8.95 -8.96 6.45
N VAL A 52 9.12 -9.06 7.76
CA VAL A 52 8.54 -10.16 8.55
C VAL A 52 7.01 -10.16 8.41
N PHE A 53 6.39 -8.98 8.51
CA PHE A 53 4.95 -8.83 8.34
C PHE A 53 4.47 -9.23 6.93
N TYR A 54 5.24 -8.90 5.88
CA TYR A 54 4.97 -9.33 4.51
C TYR A 54 4.99 -10.86 4.37
N ILE A 55 5.99 -11.53 4.96
CA ILE A 55 6.09 -13.00 4.94
C ILE A 55 4.88 -13.64 5.64
N LEU A 56 4.47 -13.10 6.79
CA LEU A 56 3.25 -13.55 7.49
C LEU A 56 1.99 -13.33 6.64
N SER A 57 1.92 -12.20 5.95
CA SER A 57 0.81 -11.87 5.05
C SER A 57 0.69 -12.87 3.90
N LEU A 58 1.82 -13.32 3.35
CA LEU A 58 1.86 -14.36 2.31
C LEU A 58 1.35 -15.71 2.83
N GLN A 59 1.66 -16.08 4.07
CA GLN A 59 1.17 -17.31 4.67
C GLN A 59 -0.35 -17.28 4.90
N LEU A 60 -0.89 -16.12 5.29
CA LEU A 60 -2.32 -15.94 5.52
C LEU A 60 -3.12 -15.76 4.23
N GLN A 61 -2.47 -15.49 3.10
CA GLN A 61 -3.09 -15.21 1.80
C GLN A 61 -4.16 -14.11 1.83
N ILE A 62 -4.07 -13.18 2.79
CA ILE A 62 -5.01 -12.05 2.92
C ILE A 62 -4.47 -10.88 2.08
N PRO A 63 -5.11 -10.51 0.95
CA PRO A 63 -4.58 -9.49 0.04
C PRO A 63 -4.40 -8.12 0.72
N SER A 64 -5.29 -7.79 1.67
CA SER A 64 -5.23 -6.56 2.47
C SER A 64 -3.93 -6.43 3.26
N PHE A 65 -3.45 -7.54 3.82
CA PHE A 65 -2.22 -7.56 4.61
C PHE A 65 -0.98 -7.41 3.71
N ILE A 66 -1.03 -7.96 2.50
CA ILE A 66 0.01 -7.78 1.46
C ILE A 66 0.10 -6.30 1.05
N ALA A 67 -1.03 -5.63 0.82
CA ALA A 67 -1.04 -4.20 0.49
C ALA A 67 -0.48 -3.33 1.63
N LEU A 68 -0.86 -3.63 2.87
CA LEU A 68 -0.39 -2.89 4.05
C LEU A 68 1.12 -3.06 4.27
N SER A 69 1.62 -4.29 4.18
CA SER A 69 3.05 -4.60 4.34
C SER A 69 3.91 -3.96 3.24
N MET A 70 3.40 -3.89 2.00
CA MET A 70 4.06 -3.18 0.92
C MET A 70 4.18 -1.68 1.22
N GLY A 71 3.12 -1.05 1.75
CA GLY A 71 3.17 0.36 2.16
C GLY A 71 4.15 0.62 3.31
N LEU A 72 4.14 -0.25 4.33
CA LEU A 72 5.11 -0.21 5.43
C LEU A 72 6.56 -0.36 4.94
N THR A 73 6.80 -1.19 3.93
CA THR A 73 8.13 -1.40 3.34
C THR A 73 8.60 -0.14 2.62
N VAL A 74 7.73 0.50 1.83
CA VAL A 74 8.04 1.78 1.16
C VAL A 74 8.33 2.87 2.19
N PHE A 75 7.50 2.98 3.23
CA PHE A 75 7.70 3.93 4.31
C PHE A 75 9.04 3.70 5.04
N GLY A 76 9.34 2.45 5.41
CA GLY A 76 10.60 2.06 6.04
C GLY A 76 11.81 2.35 5.15
N ALA A 77 11.71 2.11 3.85
CA ALA A 77 12.77 2.40 2.89
C ALA A 77 13.05 3.91 2.78
N ILE A 78 12.00 4.73 2.69
CA ILE A 78 12.13 6.20 2.67
C ILE A 78 12.78 6.69 3.97
N LEU A 79 12.31 6.19 5.12
CA LEU A 79 12.85 6.55 6.43
C LEU A 79 14.32 6.13 6.58
N TYR A 80 14.68 4.95 6.07
CA TYR A 80 16.05 4.42 6.07
C TYR A 80 16.99 5.29 5.24
N MET A 81 16.60 5.60 4.00
CA MET A 81 17.47 6.32 3.06
C MET A 81 17.59 7.81 3.39
N SER A 82 16.52 8.43 3.87
CA SER A 82 16.34 9.88 3.81
C SER A 82 16.11 10.53 5.19
N GLY A 83 15.79 9.71 6.19
CA GLY A 83 15.53 10.16 7.57
C GLY A 83 14.14 10.78 7.75
N ALA A 84 13.83 11.18 8.98
CA ALA A 84 12.49 11.64 9.37
C ALA A 84 12.08 12.98 8.72
N SER A 85 13.03 13.85 8.39
CA SER A 85 12.73 15.17 7.78
C SER A 85 12.08 15.01 6.40
N VAL A 86 12.59 14.09 5.59
CA VAL A 86 12.05 13.81 4.25
C VAL A 86 10.70 13.09 4.32
N VAL A 87 10.49 12.26 5.36
CA VAL A 87 9.18 11.62 5.59
C VAL A 87 8.08 12.66 5.81
N ILE A 88 8.38 13.74 6.53
CA ILE A 88 7.43 14.85 6.74
C ILE A 88 7.13 15.55 5.40
N GLU A 89 8.14 15.77 4.56
CA GLU A 89 7.92 16.33 3.21
C GLU A 89 7.12 15.39 2.30
N MET A 90 7.20 14.08 2.54
CA MET A 90 6.48 13.04 1.83
C MET A 90 5.11 12.69 2.42
N VAL A 91 4.61 13.46 3.41
CA VAL A 91 3.29 13.20 4.01
C VAL A 91 2.19 13.12 2.96
N ILE A 92 2.19 14.00 1.95
CA ILE A 92 1.17 14.01 0.89
C ILE A 92 1.22 12.70 0.06
N PRO A 93 2.37 12.31 -0.54
CA PRO A 93 2.53 11.01 -1.20
C PRO A 93 2.14 9.82 -0.32
N LEU A 94 2.54 9.84 0.96
CA LEU A 94 2.27 8.76 1.90
C LEU A 94 0.78 8.66 2.24
N LEU A 95 0.09 9.79 2.38
CA LEU A 95 -1.36 9.82 2.55
C LEU A 95 -2.09 9.29 1.32
N LEU A 96 -1.65 9.65 0.12
CA LEU A 96 -2.19 9.11 -1.13
C LEU A 96 -1.99 7.59 -1.22
N LEU A 97 -0.80 7.11 -0.84
CA LEU A 97 -0.50 5.68 -0.79
C LEU A 97 -1.39 4.96 0.25
N LEU A 98 -1.54 5.55 1.44
CA LEU A 98 -2.42 5.02 2.48
C LEU A 98 -3.88 4.98 2.03
N PHE A 99 -4.34 5.99 1.29
CA PHE A 99 -5.69 6.04 0.73
C PHE A 99 -5.94 4.89 -0.25
N VAL A 100 -4.98 4.61 -1.14
CA VAL A 100 -5.06 3.45 -2.05
C VAL A 100 -5.11 2.14 -1.27
N ILE A 101 -4.28 1.99 -0.24
CA ILE A 101 -4.30 0.78 0.61
C ILE A 101 -5.64 0.65 1.33
N ALA A 102 -6.18 1.74 1.87
CA ALA A 102 -7.47 1.74 2.56
C ALA A 102 -8.61 1.31 1.64
N LEU A 103 -8.62 1.79 0.39
CA LEU A 103 -9.59 1.34 -0.62
C LEU A 103 -9.51 -0.17 -0.84
N VAL A 104 -8.30 -0.72 -1.04
CA VAL A 104 -8.10 -2.17 -1.21
C VAL A 104 -8.63 -2.95 -0.01
N VAL A 105 -8.38 -2.46 1.21
CA VAL A 105 -8.86 -3.10 2.45
C VAL A 105 -10.40 -3.09 2.50
N VAL A 106 -11.02 -1.95 2.18
CA VAL A 106 -12.48 -1.80 2.18
C VAL A 106 -13.12 -2.74 1.16
N PHE A 107 -12.61 -2.78 -0.07
CA PHE A 107 -13.11 -3.70 -1.11
C PHE A 107 -12.91 -5.17 -0.73
N ALA A 108 -11.77 -5.52 -0.13
CA ALA A 108 -11.55 -6.87 0.37
C ALA A 108 -12.54 -7.24 1.47
N LEU A 109 -12.84 -6.32 2.38
CA LEU A 109 -13.83 -6.53 3.44
C LEU A 109 -15.24 -6.71 2.85
N GLN A 110 -15.62 -5.88 1.87
CA GLN A 110 -16.91 -5.98 1.19
C GLN A 110 -17.08 -7.34 0.50
N ARG A 111 -16.07 -7.80 -0.24
CA ARG A 111 -16.09 -9.13 -0.89
C ARG A 111 -16.25 -10.26 0.13
N VAL A 112 -15.60 -10.15 1.29
CA VAL A 112 -15.76 -11.15 2.37
C VAL A 112 -17.20 -11.12 2.87
N LEU A 113 -17.75 -9.94 3.19
CA LEU A 113 -19.12 -9.81 3.69
C LEU A 113 -20.17 -10.38 2.72
N GLU A 114 -20.06 -10.06 1.43
CA GLU A 114 -20.95 -10.60 0.38
C GLU A 114 -20.91 -12.13 0.34
N HIS A 115 -19.73 -12.74 0.48
CA HIS A 115 -19.60 -14.20 0.52
C HIS A 115 -20.37 -14.83 1.70
N TRP A 116 -20.40 -14.17 2.86
CA TRP A 116 -21.13 -14.65 4.05
C TRP A 116 -22.65 -14.50 3.98
N GLU A 117 -23.18 -13.61 3.14
CA GLU A 117 -24.62 -13.39 2.99
C GLU A 117 -25.30 -14.38 2.01
N THR A 118 -24.57 -14.83 0.99
CA THR A 118 -25.09 -15.79 -0.01
C THR A 118 -25.69 -17.10 0.53
N PRO A 119 -25.16 -17.78 1.57
CA PRO A 119 -25.74 -19.04 2.03
C PRO A 119 -27.14 -18.91 2.66
N LYS A 120 -27.52 -17.72 3.16
CA LYS A 120 -28.82 -17.53 3.83
C LYS A 120 -29.97 -17.32 2.84
N VAL A 121 -29.70 -16.76 1.66
CA VAL A 121 -30.72 -16.50 0.62
C VAL A 121 -31.21 -17.79 -0.02
N VAL A 122 -30.36 -18.83 -0.09
CA VAL A 122 -30.74 -20.14 -0.64
C VAL A 122 -31.64 -20.93 0.31
N LEU A 123 -31.48 -20.75 1.63
CA LEU A 123 -32.27 -21.48 2.65
C LEU A 123 -33.65 -20.88 2.92
N ASN A 124 -33.88 -19.59 2.63
CA ASN A 124 -35.19 -18.94 2.81
C ASN A 124 -36.13 -19.07 1.58
N ASN A 125 -35.64 -19.67 0.47
CA ASN A 125 -36.41 -19.89 -0.76
C ASN A 125 -36.75 -21.38 -0.99
N LEU A 126 -36.57 -22.23 0.03
CA LEU A 126 -36.97 -23.63 0.09
C LEU A 126 -38.00 -23.81 1.21
#